data_AF-A0A166EL57-F1
#
_entry.id   AF-A0A166EL57-F1
#
_cell.length_a   1.000
_cell.length_b   1.000
_cell.length_c   1.000
_cell.angle_alpha   90.00
_cell.angle_beta   90.00
_cell.angle_gamma   90.00
#
_symmetry.space_group_name_H-M   'P 1'
#
loop_
_entity.id
_entity.type
_entity.pdbx_description
1 polymer ?
#
loop_
_entity_poly.entity_id
_entity_poly.type
_entity_poly.pdbx_seq_one_letter_code
_entity_poly.pdbx_strand_id
1 'polypeptide(L)'
;FADVKTGSTFFQSVFISVVPDPVLEEHQTTVHDVLGLPKKTPEFPHISLFYGDHRKQEIADELRLSGIVKEVEGGISVAGLQGFKLAPPWIVLCDGPVSDWRVLKKLSH
;
A
#
# COMPACT_ATOMS: atom_id res chain seq x y z
N PHE A 1 -8.00 3.59 8.08
CA PHE A 1 -6.62 3.69 7.59
C PHE A 1 -5.80 4.38 8.67
N ALA A 2 -4.50 4.10 8.79
CA ALA A 2 -3.70 4.67 9.87
C ALA A 2 -3.30 6.13 9.57
N ASP A 3 -2.57 6.36 8.48
CA ASP A 3 -2.12 7.70 8.05
C ASP A 3 -1.65 7.70 6.58
N VAL A 4 -1.52 8.88 5.95
CA VAL A 4 -0.78 9.06 4.69
C VAL A 4 0.67 9.41 4.99
N LYS A 5 1.59 8.56 4.54
CA LYS A 5 3.03 8.69 4.79
C LYS A 5 3.81 8.88 3.50
N THR A 6 5.01 9.40 3.65
CA THR A 6 6.04 9.44 2.61
C THR A 6 7.18 8.49 2.99
N GLY A 7 7.80 7.87 1.99
CA GLY A 7 8.94 6.99 2.19
C GLY A 7 10.13 7.33 1.31
N SER A 8 11.22 6.60 1.50
CA SER A 8 12.52 6.91 0.89
C SER A 8 12.71 6.34 -0.51
N THR A 9 11.91 5.34 -0.92
CA THR A 9 12.06 4.65 -2.21
C THR A 9 11.04 5.12 -3.25
N PHE A 10 11.28 4.79 -4.52
CA PHE A 10 10.36 5.09 -5.64
C PHE A 10 8.97 4.48 -5.41
N PHE A 11 8.92 3.20 -5.01
CA PHE A 11 7.67 2.45 -4.78
C PHE A 11 7.00 2.73 -3.44
N GLN A 12 7.71 3.39 -2.51
CA GLN A 12 7.15 3.85 -1.23
C GLN A 12 7.21 5.36 -1.19
N SER A 13 6.71 6.02 -2.25
CA SER A 13 6.81 7.48 -2.37
C SER A 13 5.75 8.18 -1.52
N VAL A 14 4.47 8.03 -1.87
CA VAL A 14 3.33 8.44 -1.03
C VAL A 14 2.38 7.27 -0.92
N PHE A 15 2.00 6.91 0.31
CA PHE A 15 1.17 5.74 0.56
C PHE A 15 0.27 5.92 1.77
N ILE A 16 -0.86 5.22 1.77
CA ILE A 16 -1.71 5.04 2.94
C ILE A 16 -1.11 3.90 3.76
N SER A 17 -0.64 4.19 4.96
CA SER A 17 -0.34 3.15 5.95
C SER A 17 -1.65 2.54 6.47
N VAL A 18 -1.71 1.21 6.50
CA VAL A 18 -2.88 0.46 6.95
C VAL A 18 -2.60 -0.03 8.37
N VAL A 19 -3.63 -0.03 9.23
CA VAL A 19 -3.51 -0.57 10.59
C VAL A 19 -3.13 -2.06 10.48
N PRO A 20 -2.12 -2.53 11.24
CA PRO A 20 -1.77 -3.94 11.25
C PRO A 20 -2.98 -4.82 11.57
N ASP A 21 -3.10 -5.92 10.83
CA ASP A 21 -4.20 -6.87 10.94
C ASP A 21 -3.62 -8.30 10.93
N PRO A 22 -3.97 -9.16 11.91
CA PRO A 22 -3.39 -10.50 12.01
C PRO A 22 -3.61 -11.36 10.76
N VAL A 23 -4.73 -11.20 10.04
CA VAL A 23 -5.00 -11.94 8.81
C VAL A 23 -4.04 -11.52 7.71
N LEU A 24 -3.77 -10.21 7.57
CA LEU A 24 -2.78 -9.71 6.60
C LEU A 24 -1.36 -10.19 6.94
N GLU A 25 -1.01 -10.22 8.22
CA GLU A 25 0.30 -10.71 8.68
C GLU A 25 0.49 -12.21 8.42
N GLU A 26 -0.56 -13.02 8.60
CA GLU A 26 -0.57 -14.45 8.28
C GLU A 26 -0.40 -14.69 6.77
N HIS A 27 -1.12 -13.93 5.93
CA HIS A 27 -1.00 -14.03 4.47
C HIS A 27 0.42 -13.69 4.00
N GLN A 28 0.97 -12.60 4.53
CA GLN A 28 2.34 -12.19 4.22
C GLN A 28 3.35 -13.26 4.64
N THR A 29 3.21 -13.80 5.85
CA THR A 29 4.09 -14.85 6.37
C THR A 29 4.02 -16.10 5.50
N THR A 30 2.81 -16.56 5.17
CA THR A 30 2.59 -17.69 4.25
C THR A 30 3.29 -17.50 2.91
N VAL A 31 3.17 -16.31 2.30
CA VAL A 31 3.84 -16.02 1.02
C VAL A 31 5.37 -16.11 1.13
N HIS A 32 5.95 -15.52 2.18
CA HIS A 32 7.39 -15.56 2.39
C HIS A 32 7.91 -16.98 2.65
N ASP A 33 7.20 -17.76 3.46
CA ASP A 33 7.57 -19.13 3.81
C ASP A 33 7.51 -20.05 2.59
N VAL A 34 6.41 -19.99 1.82
CA VAL A 34 6.21 -20.83 0.62
C VAL A 34 7.25 -20.50 -0.46
N LEU A 35 7.62 -19.23 -0.61
CA LEU A 35 8.63 -18.81 -1.59
C LEU A 35 10.07 -18.97 -1.08
N GLY A 36 10.27 -19.27 0.21
CA GLY A 36 11.58 -19.32 0.83
C GLY A 36 12.32 -17.97 0.80
N LEU A 37 11.59 -16.85 0.81
CA LEU A 37 12.14 -15.50 0.69
C LEU A 37 12.14 -14.77 2.04
N PRO A 38 13.20 -14.02 2.36
CA PRO A 38 13.23 -13.26 3.61
C PRO A 38 12.13 -12.20 3.62
N LYS A 39 11.52 -11.98 4.79
CA LYS A 39 10.49 -10.96 5.02
C LYS A 39 11.07 -9.53 4.98
N LYS A 40 11.34 -9.03 3.78
CA LYS A 40 11.91 -7.70 3.51
C LYS A 40 10.88 -6.74 2.91
N THR A 41 9.79 -6.51 3.64
CA THR A 41 8.67 -5.67 3.20
C THR A 41 8.46 -4.55 4.23
N PRO A 42 9.29 -3.48 4.20
CA PRO A 42 9.13 -2.35 5.11
C PRO A 42 7.78 -1.65 4.88
N GLU A 43 7.24 -1.00 5.91
CA GLU A 43 5.96 -0.27 5.85
C GLU A 43 4.76 -1.14 5.42
N PHE A 44 4.81 -2.46 5.59
CA PHE A 44 3.64 -3.32 5.39
C PHE A 44 2.74 -3.31 6.63
N PRO A 45 1.40 -3.25 6.49
CA PRO A 45 0.64 -3.11 5.24
C PRO A 45 0.46 -1.65 4.79
N HIS A 46 0.50 -1.41 3.48
CA HIS A 46 0.22 -0.10 2.89
C HIS A 46 -0.44 -0.19 1.51
N ILE A 47 -1.04 0.94 1.08
CA ILE A 47 -1.56 1.15 -0.28
C ILE A 47 -0.82 2.33 -0.89
N SER A 48 -0.08 2.10 -1.98
CA SER A 48 0.58 3.18 -2.71
C SER A 48 -0.44 4.13 -3.34
N LEU A 49 -0.23 5.44 -3.16
CA LEU A 49 -1.01 6.50 -3.81
C LEU A 49 -0.27 7.10 -5.00
N PHE A 50 1.06 7.16 -4.90
CA PHE A 50 1.92 7.75 -5.91
C PHE A 50 3.28 7.04 -5.93
N TYR A 51 3.85 6.90 -7.12
CA TYR A 51 5.22 6.44 -7.33
C TYR A 51 6.04 7.55 -7.99
N GLY A 52 7.23 7.81 -7.45
CA GLY A 52 8.11 8.86 -7.96
C GLY A 52 9.07 9.35 -6.89
N ASP A 53 10.21 9.90 -7.32
CA ASP A 53 11.27 10.31 -6.39
C ASP A 53 11.18 11.78 -5.96
N HIS A 54 10.36 12.58 -6.63
CA HIS A 54 10.22 14.01 -6.40
C HIS A 54 8.87 14.37 -5.78
N ARG A 55 8.80 15.53 -5.11
CA ARG A 55 7.57 16.14 -4.59
C ARG A 55 6.75 15.29 -3.60
N LYS A 56 7.34 14.24 -2.99
CA LYS A 56 6.63 13.31 -2.10
C LYS A 56 5.88 14.03 -0.97
N GLN A 57 6.59 14.92 -0.27
CA GLN A 57 6.03 15.68 0.85
C GLN A 57 4.97 16.67 0.38
N GLU A 58 5.25 17.40 -0.69
CA GLU A 58 4.32 18.35 -1.30
C GLU A 58 3.00 17.69 -1.70
N ILE A 59 3.05 16.51 -2.35
CA ILE A 59 1.85 15.73 -2.70
C ILE A 59 1.09 15.30 -1.44
N ALA A 60 1.78 14.81 -0.40
CA ALA A 60 1.13 14.42 0.84
C ALA A 60 0.45 15.61 1.55
N ASP A 61 1.06 16.79 1.50
CA ASP A 61 0.51 18.02 2.07
C ASP A 61 -0.69 18.52 1.25
N GLU A 62 -0.60 18.51 -0.09
CA GLU A 62 -1.71 18.84 -0.99
C GLU A 62 -2.94 17.95 -0.73
N LEU A 63 -2.75 16.65 -0.51
CA LEU A 63 -3.83 15.72 -0.17
C LEU A 63 -4.54 16.09 1.14
N ARG A 64 -3.80 16.58 2.14
CA ARG A 64 -4.38 17.07 3.41
C ARG A 64 -5.06 18.42 3.23
N LEU A 65 -4.40 19.37 2.58
CA LEU A 65 -4.92 20.73 2.37
C LEU A 65 -6.18 20.77 1.51
N SER A 66 -6.28 19.89 0.52
CA SER A 66 -7.47 19.73 -0.33
C SER A 66 -8.64 19.04 0.39
N GLY A 67 -8.42 18.50 1.59
CA GLY A 67 -9.42 17.75 2.34
C GLY A 67 -9.72 16.37 1.76
N ILE A 68 -8.88 15.84 0.86
CA ILE A 68 -8.97 14.44 0.42
C ILE A 68 -8.62 13.53 1.59
N VAL A 69 -7.60 13.88 2.37
CA VAL A 69 -7.26 13.22 3.63
C VAL A 69 -7.90 14.00 4.77
N LYS A 70 -8.67 13.31 5.61
CA LYS A 70 -9.29 13.90 6.82
C LYS A 70 -9.08 13.00 8.01
N GLU A 71 -8.71 13.60 9.13
CA GLU A 71 -8.73 12.94 10.44
C GLU A 71 -10.14 12.50 10.79
N VAL A 72 -10.26 11.29 11.32
CA VAL A 72 -11.49 10.70 11.86
C VAL A 72 -11.16 10.01 13.18
N GLU A 73 -12.18 9.56 13.92
CA GLU A 73 -11.93 8.79 15.13
C GLU A 73 -11.16 7.50 14.81
N GLY A 74 -9.97 7.36 15.40
CA GLY A 74 -9.13 6.16 15.25
C GLY A 74 -8.26 6.10 13.99
N GLY A 75 -8.12 7.19 13.22
CA GLY A 75 -7.20 7.26 12.08
C GLY A 75 -7.61 8.30 11.04
N ILE A 76 -7.44 7.95 9.76
CA ILE A 76 -7.80 8.85 8.65
C ILE A 76 -8.84 8.23 7.71
N SER A 77 -9.57 9.13 7.04
CA SER A 77 -10.29 8.85 5.80
C SER A 77 -9.52 9.42 4.61
N VAL A 78 -9.47 8.69 3.50
CA VAL A 78 -8.89 9.13 2.22
C VAL A 78 -9.97 9.06 1.16
N ALA A 79 -10.31 10.20 0.55
CA ALA A 79 -11.41 10.33 -0.40
C ALA A 79 -12.74 9.77 0.15
N GLY A 80 -12.98 9.94 1.46
CA GLY A 80 -14.17 9.42 2.15
C GLY A 80 -14.11 7.94 2.54
N LEU A 81 -13.05 7.21 2.19
CA LEU A 81 -12.85 5.80 2.56
C LEU A 81 -12.00 5.69 3.83
N GLN A 82 -12.41 4.86 4.77
CA GLN A 82 -11.67 4.58 6.01
C GLN A 82 -11.00 3.19 5.99
N GLY A 83 -11.20 2.41 4.92
CA GLY A 83 -10.68 1.07 4.80
C GLY A 83 -11.12 0.44 3.49
N PHE A 84 -10.83 -0.85 3.35
CA PHE A 84 -11.19 -1.65 2.18
C PHE A 84 -11.54 -3.07 2.62
N LYS A 85 -12.26 -3.79 1.77
CA LYS A 85 -12.42 -5.24 1.91
C LYS A 85 -11.26 -5.92 1.22
N LEU A 86 -10.63 -6.88 1.89
CA LEU A 86 -9.57 -7.67 1.30
C LEU A 86 -10.14 -8.49 0.13
N ALA A 87 -9.53 -8.33 -1.05
CA ALA A 87 -9.81 -9.14 -2.22
C ALA A 87 -8.81 -10.31 -2.30
N PRO A 88 -9.14 -11.40 -3.00
CA PRO A 88 -8.19 -12.47 -3.26
C PRO A 88 -6.86 -11.95 -3.86
N PRO A 89 -5.71 -12.50 -3.45
CA PRO A 89 -4.40 -12.07 -3.94
C PRO A 89 -4.21 -12.42 -5.42
N TRP A 90 -3.40 -11.60 -6.10
CA TRP A 90 -3.03 -11.81 -7.50
C TRP A 90 -1.53 -12.10 -7.61
N ILE A 91 -1.16 -12.92 -8.59
CA ILE A 91 0.22 -13.11 -9.01
C ILE A 91 0.49 -12.14 -10.16
N VAL A 92 1.46 -11.27 -9.98
CA VAL A 92 1.80 -10.20 -10.93
C VAL A 92 3.29 -10.29 -11.27
N LEU A 93 3.61 -10.19 -12.56
CA LEU A 93 4.98 -10.02 -13.04
C LEU A 93 5.31 -8.53 -13.04
N CYS A 94 6.19 -8.12 -12.15
CA CYS A 94 6.61 -6.73 -11.94
C CYS A 94 8.02 -6.47 -12.51
N ASP A 95 8.24 -6.86 -13.76
CA ASP A 95 9.51 -6.60 -14.46
C ASP A 95 9.40 -5.31 -15.28
N GLY A 96 10.40 -4.43 -15.20
CA GLY A 96 10.41 -3.13 -15.88
C GLY A 96 9.51 -2.05 -15.23
N PRO A 97 9.13 -1.01 -16.00
CA PRO A 97 8.31 0.09 -15.51
C PRO A 97 6.89 -0.37 -15.14
N VAL A 98 6.20 0.38 -14.28
CA VAL A 98 4.86 0.01 -13.77
C VAL A 98 3.83 -0.17 -14.89
N SER A 99 3.97 0.56 -16.00
CA SER A 99 3.13 0.39 -17.20
C SER A 99 3.21 -1.00 -17.83
N ASP A 100 4.30 -1.72 -17.59
CA ASP A 100 4.61 -3.00 -18.22
C ASP A 100 4.30 -4.18 -17.30
N TRP A 101 3.83 -3.90 -16.08
CA TRP A 101 3.44 -4.94 -15.13
C TRP A 101 2.24 -5.72 -15.64
N ARG A 102 2.28 -7.04 -15.49
CA ARG A 102 1.26 -7.94 -16.04
C ARG A 102 0.69 -8.85 -14.97
N VAL A 103 -0.63 -8.90 -14.88
CA VAL A 103 -1.32 -9.90 -14.06
C VAL A 103 -1.15 -11.27 -14.71
N LEU A 104 -0.47 -12.17 -14.01
CA LEU A 104 -0.29 -13.56 -14.45
C LEU A 104 -1.47 -14.44 -14.03
N LYS A 105 -1.96 -14.24 -12.80
CA LYS A 105 -3.06 -15.03 -12.25
C LYS A 105 -3.83 -14.24 -11.19
N LYS A 106 -5.16 -14.27 -11.28
CA LYS A 106 -6.05 -13.86 -10.19
C LYS A 106 -6.44 -15.11 -9.43
N LEU A 107 -6.20 -15.15 -8.12
CA LEU A 107 -6.66 -16.26 -7.29
C LEU A 107 -8.13 -16.02 -6.96
N SER A 108 -8.92 -17.08 -6.90
CA SER A 108 -10.27 -17.05 -6.34
C SER A 108 -10.25 -17.81 -5.01
N HIS A 109 -11.21 -17.49 -4.14
CA HIS A 109 -11.52 -18.35 -3.01
C HIS A 109 -12.04 -19.71 -3.49
#